data_AF-A0A7R9PDW2-F1
#
_entry.id   AF-A0A7R9PDW2-F1
#
_cell.length_a   1.000
_cell.length_b   1.000
_cell.length_c   1.000
_cell.angle_alpha   90.00
_cell.angle_beta   90.00
_cell.angle_gamma   90.00
#
_symmetry.space_group_name_H-M   'P 1'
#
loop_
_entity.id
_entity.type
_entity.pdbx_description
1 polymer ?
#
loop_
_entity_poly.entity_id
_entity_poly.type
_entity_poly.pdbx_seq_one_letter_code
_entity_poly.pdbx_strand_id
1 'polypeptide(L)'
;GHNYEIIVIDDGSPDGTLEVGKQLVKIYGSEKIVLKPREKKLGLGTAYIHGIKHATGNFIIIMDADLSHHPKFIPQFIEKQKSNDFDVVSGTRYIGDGGVYGWDFKRKLVSRGANFLTQLLLRPGASDLTGSFRWD
;
A
#
# COMPACT_ATOMS: atom_id res chain seq x y z
N GLY A 1 -9.65 -20.62 -6.52
CA GLY A 1 -9.25 -19.74 -5.39
C GLY A 1 -7.74 -19.74 -5.30
N HIS A 2 -7.14 -18.61 -4.90
CA HIS A 2 -5.69 -18.52 -4.71
C HIS A 2 -5.32 -18.92 -3.28
N ASN A 3 -4.18 -19.60 -3.10
CA ASN A 3 -3.59 -19.74 -1.77
C ASN A 3 -2.99 -18.39 -1.36
N TYR A 4 -3.22 -17.96 -0.13
CA TYR A 4 -2.81 -16.63 0.34
C TYR A 4 -2.39 -16.69 1.80
N GLU A 5 -1.46 -15.80 2.15
CA GLU A 5 -1.07 -15.49 3.51
C GLU A 5 -1.20 -13.98 3.74
N ILE A 6 -1.51 -13.60 4.97
CA ILE A 6 -1.65 -12.21 5.40
C ILE A 6 -0.61 -11.97 6.49
N ILE A 7 0.36 -11.10 6.18
CA ILE A 7 1.42 -10.73 7.13
C ILE A 7 1.04 -9.37 7.73
N VAL A 8 0.75 -9.37 9.03
CA VAL A 8 0.38 -8.15 9.76
C VAL A 8 1.61 -7.68 10.53
N ILE A 9 2.14 -6.51 10.14
CA ILE A 9 3.24 -5.85 10.84
C ILE A 9 2.64 -4.81 11.79
N ASP A 10 2.86 -5.00 13.10
CA ASP A 10 2.43 -4.04 14.11
C ASP A 10 3.65 -3.33 14.71
N ASP A 11 3.73 -2.01 14.57
CA ASP A 11 4.87 -1.19 15.00
C ASP A 11 4.72 -0.72 16.47
N GLY A 12 4.32 -1.64 17.35
CA GLY A 12 4.19 -1.37 18.78
C GLY A 12 3.01 -0.46 19.07
N SER A 13 1.85 -0.78 18.50
CA SER A 13 0.67 0.07 18.63
C SER A 13 0.16 0.03 20.08
N PRO A 14 -0.07 1.19 20.73
CA PRO A 14 -0.50 1.24 22.13
C PRO A 14 -2.00 0.93 22.32
N ASP A 15 -2.72 0.65 21.23
CA ASP A 15 -4.18 0.62 21.14
C ASP A 15 -4.79 -0.80 21.15
N GLY A 16 -3.97 -1.84 21.39
CA GLY A 16 -4.45 -3.23 21.43
C GLY A 16 -4.60 -3.89 20.06
N THR A 17 -4.07 -3.29 18.99
CA THR A 17 -4.01 -3.90 17.66
C THR A 17 -3.31 -5.27 17.70
N LEU A 18 -2.32 -5.42 18.56
CA LEU A 18 -1.61 -6.68 18.78
C LEU A 18 -2.54 -7.80 19.27
N GLU A 19 -3.41 -7.50 20.23
CA GLU A 19 -4.36 -8.46 20.82
C GLU A 19 -5.39 -8.91 19.78
N VAL A 20 -5.90 -7.97 18.97
CA VAL A 20 -6.78 -8.28 17.84
C VAL A 20 -6.06 -9.17 16.83
N GLY A 21 -4.80 -8.86 16.50
CA GLY A 21 -3.97 -9.69 15.63
C GLY A 21 -3.84 -11.13 16.17
N LYS A 22 -3.56 -11.31 17.46
CA LYS A 22 -3.47 -12.64 18.09
C LYS A 22 -4.80 -13.40 18.03
N GLN A 23 -5.93 -12.72 18.21
CA GLN A 23 -7.26 -13.32 18.06
C GLN A 23 -7.51 -13.77 16.62
N LEU A 24 -7.14 -12.96 15.64
CA LEU A 24 -7.26 -13.31 14.22
C LEU A 24 -6.41 -14.53 13.88
N VAL A 25 -5.17 -14.60 14.35
CA VAL A 25 -4.32 -15.80 14.20
C VAL A 25 -4.98 -17.03 14.81
N LYS A 26 -5.63 -16.89 15.97
CA LYS A 26 -6.34 -18.01 16.63
C LYS A 26 -7.56 -18.48 15.85
N ILE A 27 -8.27 -17.58 15.17
CA ILE A 27 -9.48 -17.89 14.40
C ILE A 27 -9.14 -18.50 13.04
N TYR A 28 -8.16 -17.92 12.33
CA TYR A 28 -7.84 -18.27 10.94
C TYR A 28 -6.65 -19.21 10.78
N GLY A 29 -5.89 -19.44 11.85
CA GLY A 29 -4.67 -20.25 11.85
C GLY A 29 -3.42 -19.43 11.52
N SER A 30 -2.29 -19.85 12.08
CA SER A 30 -0.97 -19.25 11.84
C SER A 30 -0.43 -19.48 10.41
N GLU A 31 -1.07 -20.36 9.65
CA GLU A 31 -0.78 -20.60 8.24
C GLU A 31 -1.36 -19.53 7.31
N LYS A 32 -2.44 -18.85 7.73
CA LYS A 32 -3.09 -17.79 6.94
C LYS A 32 -2.75 -16.40 7.43
N ILE A 33 -2.59 -16.24 8.75
CA ILE A 33 -2.30 -14.94 9.36
C ILE A 33 -1.01 -15.05 10.14
N VAL A 34 -0.02 -14.26 9.74
CA VAL A 34 1.29 -14.18 10.38
C VAL A 34 1.42 -12.82 11.03
N LEU A 35 1.34 -12.77 12.35
CA LEU A 35 1.50 -11.55 13.13
C LEU A 35 2.97 -11.32 13.47
N LYS A 36 3.48 -10.13 13.17
CA LYS A 36 4.87 -9.72 13.44
C LYS A 36 4.89 -8.38 14.18
N PRO A 37 4.80 -8.39 15.51
CA PRO A 37 4.96 -7.19 16.30
C PRO A 37 6.41 -6.71 16.30
N ARG A 38 6.59 -5.40 16.35
CA ARG A 38 7.86 -4.70 16.48
C ARG A 38 7.78 -3.77 17.68
N GLU A 39 8.84 -3.73 18.48
CA GLU A 39 8.81 -3.00 19.76
C GLU A 39 8.77 -1.48 19.62
N LYS A 40 9.14 -0.94 18.45
CA LYS A 40 9.21 0.50 18.19
C LYS A 40 8.73 0.84 16.79
N LYS A 41 8.12 2.03 16.66
CA LYS A 41 7.82 2.68 15.38
C LYS A 41 9.12 3.05 14.67
N LEU A 42 9.60 2.14 13.83
CA LEU A 42 10.81 2.31 13.04
C LEU A 42 10.51 2.90 11.64
N GLY A 43 9.22 3.17 11.35
CA GLY A 43 8.74 3.86 10.16
C GLY A 43 8.24 2.90 9.08
N LEU A 44 7.31 3.39 8.25
CA LEU A 44 6.55 2.59 7.26
C LEU A 44 7.44 1.79 6.31
N GLY A 45 8.50 2.39 5.76
CA GLY A 45 9.41 1.68 4.84
C GLY A 45 10.08 0.47 5.49
N THR A 46 10.42 0.56 6.78
CA THR A 46 11.00 -0.58 7.50
C THR A 46 9.98 -1.68 7.78
N ALA A 47 8.71 -1.31 7.97
CA ALA A 47 7.62 -2.27 8.12
C ALA A 47 7.39 -3.04 6.81
N TYR A 48 7.42 -2.35 5.67
CA TYR A 48 7.33 -2.99 4.35
C TYR A 48 8.47 -3.96 4.08
N ILE A 49 9.72 -3.54 4.28
CA ILE A 49 10.88 -4.43 4.12
C ILE A 49 10.76 -5.65 5.04
N HIS A 50 10.30 -5.44 6.27
CA HIS A 50 10.10 -6.53 7.23
C HIS A 50 9.01 -7.50 6.77
N GLY A 51 7.89 -6.99 6.23
CA GLY A 51 6.82 -7.80 5.65
C GLY A 51 7.28 -8.61 4.44
N ILE A 52 7.94 -7.96 3.48
CA ILE A 52 8.47 -8.60 2.25
C ILE A 52 9.45 -9.72 2.61
N LYS A 53 10.35 -9.50 3.57
CA LYS A 53 11.31 -10.53 4.02
C LYS A 53 10.66 -11.77 4.64
N HIS A 54 9.44 -11.65 5.14
CA HIS A 54 8.69 -12.75 5.73
C HIS A 54 7.67 -13.36 4.77
N ALA A 55 7.44 -12.73 3.61
CA ALA A 55 6.54 -13.25 2.58
C ALA A 55 7.16 -14.48 1.91
N THR A 56 6.34 -15.50 1.71
CA THR A 56 6.70 -16.74 1.02
C THR A 56 5.97 -16.89 -0.31
N GLY A 57 4.96 -16.06 -0.55
CA GLY A 57 4.20 -16.04 -1.79
C GLY A 57 4.98 -15.48 -2.99
N ASN A 58 4.62 -15.96 -4.19
CA ASN A 58 5.16 -15.45 -5.47
C ASN A 58 4.67 -14.04 -5.82
N PHE A 59 3.55 -13.63 -5.24
CA PHE A 59 2.96 -12.32 -5.41
C PHE A 59 2.84 -11.67 -4.04
N ILE A 60 3.52 -10.53 -3.86
CA ILE A 60 3.46 -9.76 -2.63
C ILE A 60 2.58 -8.54 -2.89
N ILE A 61 1.54 -8.40 -2.08
CA ILE A 61 0.62 -7.27 -2.14
C ILE A 61 0.70 -6.55 -0.81
N ILE A 62 0.93 -5.24 -0.88
CA ILE A 62 1.05 -4.43 0.32
C ILE A 62 -0.04 -3.38 0.29
N MET A 63 -0.78 -3.31 1.39
CA MET A 63 -1.97 -2.49 1.53
C MET A 63 -2.13 -2.02 2.97
N ASP A 64 -2.71 -0.83 3.12
CA ASP A 64 -3.06 -0.29 4.43
C ASP A 64 -4.25 -1.05 5.03
N ALA A 65 -4.27 -1.18 6.35
CA ALA A 65 -5.33 -1.85 7.11
C ALA A 65 -6.59 -1.00 7.30
N ASP A 66 -6.63 0.22 6.78
CA ASP A 66 -7.69 1.22 6.98
C ASP A 66 -8.91 1.06 6.05
N LEU A 67 -9.04 -0.09 5.36
CA LEU A 67 -10.05 -0.38 4.34
C LEU A 67 -10.10 0.62 3.16
N SER A 68 -9.15 1.57 3.06
CA SER A 68 -9.02 2.46 1.90
C SER A 68 -8.71 1.68 0.62
N HIS A 69 -8.14 0.48 0.77
CA HIS A 69 -7.83 -0.44 -0.31
C HIS A 69 -8.78 -1.64 -0.26
N HIS A 70 -9.80 -1.65 -1.13
CA HIS A 70 -10.75 -2.76 -1.14
C HIS A 70 -10.10 -4.02 -1.75
N PRO A 71 -10.11 -5.18 -1.06
CA PRO A 71 -9.52 -6.43 -1.56
C PRO A 71 -10.07 -6.94 -2.90
N LYS A 72 -11.19 -6.39 -3.38
CA LYS A 72 -11.83 -6.75 -4.66
C LYS A 72 -10.92 -6.46 -5.87
N PHE A 73 -9.95 -5.57 -5.72
CA PHE A 73 -9.03 -5.20 -6.79
C PHE A 73 -7.80 -6.13 -6.85
N ILE A 74 -7.54 -6.96 -5.82
CA ILE A 74 -6.40 -7.88 -5.78
C ILE A 74 -6.35 -8.82 -7.00
N PRO A 75 -7.46 -9.48 -7.41
CA PRO A 75 -7.44 -10.35 -8.59
C PRO A 75 -7.05 -9.60 -9.88
N GLN A 76 -7.51 -8.37 -10.04
CA GLN A 76 -7.19 -7.54 -11.22
C GLN A 76 -5.70 -7.19 -11.27
N PHE A 77 -5.06 -6.97 -10.12
CA PHE A 77 -3.61 -6.75 -10.06
C PHE A 77 -2.84 -8.00 -10.44
N ILE A 78 -3.23 -9.17 -9.92
CA ILE A 78 -2.60 -10.45 -10.25
C ILE A 78 -2.74 -10.77 -11.74
N GLU A 79 -3.92 -10.52 -12.33
CA GLU A 79 -4.15 -10.71 -13.77
C GLU A 79 -3.25 -9.80 -14.61
N LYS A 80 -3.18 -8.50 -14.29
CA LYS A 80 -2.33 -7.54 -15.01
C LYS A 80 -0.84 -7.87 -14.93
N GLN A 81 -0.39 -8.35 -13.78
CA GLN A 81 1.00 -8.76 -13.60
C GLN A 81 1.31 -9.98 -14.47
N LYS A 82 0.45 -11.00 -14.44
CA LYS A 82 0.60 -12.21 -15.25
C LYS A 82 0.49 -11.97 -16.75
N SER A 83 -0.37 -11.05 -17.19
CA SER A 83 -0.60 -10.83 -18.62
C SER A 83 0.55 -10.13 -19.32
N ASN A 84 1.36 -9.36 -18.60
CA ASN A 84 2.41 -8.52 -19.16
C ASN A 84 3.81 -8.79 -18.59
N ASP A 85 3.96 -9.83 -17.75
CA ASP A 85 5.21 -10.18 -17.07
C ASP A 85 5.85 -8.98 -16.36
N PHE A 86 5.02 -8.18 -15.68
CA PHE A 86 5.50 -7.00 -14.97
C PHE A 86 6.16 -7.39 -13.66
N ASP A 87 7.34 -6.81 -13.39
CA ASP A 87 8.02 -6.98 -12.10
C ASP A 87 7.24 -6.32 -10.96
N VAL A 88 6.66 -5.14 -11.23
CA VAL A 88 5.94 -4.33 -10.22
C VAL A 88 4.65 -3.76 -10.79
N VAL A 89 3.55 -3.91 -10.06
CA VAL A 89 2.25 -3.30 -10.39
C VAL A 89 1.80 -2.40 -9.24
N SER A 90 1.64 -1.11 -9.53
CA SER A 90 1.17 -0.12 -8.55
C SER A 90 -0.24 0.35 -8.89
N GLY A 91 -1.16 0.23 -7.92
CA GLY A 91 -2.48 0.80 -8.00
C GLY A 91 -2.43 2.30 -7.72
N THR A 92 -2.95 3.12 -8.64
CA THR A 92 -3.05 4.56 -8.44
C THR A 92 -4.51 4.99 -8.36
N ARG A 93 -4.79 5.88 -7.41
CA ARG A 93 -6.10 6.56 -7.30
C ARG A 93 -6.27 7.69 -8.32
N TYR A 94 -5.24 7.95 -9.14
CA TYR A 94 -5.15 9.15 -9.98
C TYR A 94 -5.17 8.84 -11.49
N ILE A 95 -5.09 7.58 -11.91
CA ILE A 95 -5.07 7.19 -13.34
C ILE A 95 -6.22 6.21 -13.61
N GLY A 96 -7.07 6.54 -14.60
CA GLY A 96 -8.23 5.74 -15.02
C GLY A 96 -9.51 6.02 -14.22
N ASP A 97 -10.37 5.00 -14.04
CA ASP A 97 -11.64 5.03 -13.29
C ASP A 97 -11.47 5.18 -11.74
N GLY A 98 -10.29 5.60 -11.29
CA GLY A 98 -9.99 5.92 -9.89
C GLY A 98 -10.71 7.20 -9.46
N GLY A 99 -11.98 7.08 -9.09
CA GLY A 99 -12.76 8.19 -8.54
C GLY A 99 -12.37 8.49 -7.11
N VAL A 100 -11.64 9.58 -6.88
CA VAL A 100 -11.54 10.18 -5.53
C VAL A 100 -12.83 10.95 -5.25
N TYR A 101 -13.87 10.26 -4.78
CA TYR A 101 -15.08 10.91 -4.28
C TYR A 101 -14.76 11.59 -2.93
N GLY A 102 -14.78 12.93 -2.89
CA GLY A 102 -14.63 13.70 -1.65
C GLY A 102 -13.50 14.73 -1.60
N TRP A 103 -12.73 14.95 -2.69
CA TRP A 103 -11.77 16.06 -2.73
C TRP A 103 -12.46 17.36 -3.15
N ASP A 104 -12.60 18.27 -2.17
CA ASP A 104 -13.09 19.64 -2.34
C ASP A 104 -12.37 20.33 -3.51
N PHE A 105 -13.14 20.86 -4.47
CA PHE A 105 -12.65 21.46 -5.73
C PHE A 105 -11.55 22.50 -5.49
N LYS A 106 -11.55 23.14 -4.32
CA LYS A 106 -10.54 24.10 -3.87
C LYS A 106 -9.13 23.50 -3.82
N ARG A 107 -8.99 22.23 -3.42
CA ARG A 107 -7.68 21.56 -3.30
C ARG A 107 -7.09 21.19 -4.67
N LYS A 108 -7.95 20.89 -5.65
CA LYS A 108 -7.55 20.68 -7.05
C LYS A 108 -7.03 21.98 -7.68
N LEU A 109 -7.61 23.13 -7.36
CA LEU A 109 -7.16 24.43 -7.88
C LEU A 109 -5.82 24.87 -7.30
N VAL A 110 -5.61 24.74 -5.99
CA VAL A 110 -4.34 25.09 -5.33
C VAL A 110 -3.18 24.23 -5.85
N SER A 111 -3.42 22.93 -6.07
CA SER A 111 -2.40 22.01 -6.61
C SER A 111 -2.00 22.34 -8.06
N ARG A 112 -2.95 22.75 -8.91
CA ARG A 112 -2.64 23.17 -10.29
C ARG A 112 -1.91 24.51 -10.36
N GLY A 113 -2.24 25.46 -9.47
CA GLY A 113 -1.56 26.75 -9.39
C GLY A 113 -0.11 26.62 -8.90
N ALA A 114 0.12 25.80 -7.88
CA ALA A 114 1.47 25.51 -7.38
C ALA A 114 2.34 24.86 -8.47
N ASN A 115 1.84 23.83 -9.14
CA ASN A 115 2.58 23.14 -10.20
C ASN A 115 2.92 24.04 -11.39
N PHE A 116 2.04 24.96 -11.79
CA PHE A 116 2.34 25.90 -12.88
C PHE A 116 3.47 26.86 -12.52
N LEU A 117 3.50 27.36 -11.27
CA LEU A 117 4.57 28.24 -10.79
C LEU A 117 5.92 27.50 -10.70
N THR A 118 5.90 26.23 -10.30
CA THR A 118 7.11 25.39 -10.21
C THR A 118 7.65 25.01 -11.59
N GLN A 119 6.77 24.75 -12.56
CA GLN A 119 7.16 24.40 -13.93
C GLN A 119 7.77 25.58 -14.70
N LEU A 120 7.32 26.81 -14.40
CA LEU A 120 7.86 28.04 -14.98
C LEU A 120 9.24 28.40 -14.39
N LEU A 121 9.48 28.10 -13.11
CA LEU A 121 10.71 28.50 -12.40
C LEU A 121 11.84 27.48 -12.43
N LEU A 122 11.56 26.16 -12.46
CA LEU A 122 12.60 25.15 -12.16
C LEU A 122 12.97 24.19 -13.30
N ARG A 123 12.24 24.22 -14.44
CA ARG A 123 12.53 23.44 -15.66
C ARG A 123 13.27 22.08 -15.45
N PRO A 124 12.78 21.13 -14.62
CA PRO A 124 13.59 19.99 -14.17
C PRO A 124 13.20 18.64 -14.80
N GLY A 125 12.45 18.62 -15.91
CA GLY A 125 12.27 17.41 -16.72
C GLY A 125 11.80 16.14 -15.99
N ALA A 126 11.17 16.24 -14.82
CA ALA A 126 10.74 15.11 -14.00
C ALA A 126 9.36 15.40 -13.38
N SER A 127 8.41 14.48 -13.57
CA SER A 127 6.99 14.70 -13.33
C SER A 127 6.47 14.23 -11.96
N ASP A 128 7.28 13.59 -11.10
CA ASP A 128 6.84 13.25 -9.75
C ASP A 128 8.01 13.01 -8.77
N LEU A 129 8.20 13.93 -7.83
CA LEU A 129 9.15 13.85 -6.72
C LEU A 129 8.45 13.72 -5.35
N THR A 130 7.13 13.53 -5.32
CA THR A 130 6.34 13.51 -4.08
C THR A 130 5.54 12.22 -3.86
N GLY A 131 5.52 11.30 -4.84
CA GLY A 131 4.93 9.98 -4.68
C GLY A 131 5.70 9.09 -3.70
N SER A 132 5.17 8.90 -2.50
CA SER A 132 5.70 7.98 -1.48
C SER A 132 5.27 6.52 -1.67
N PHE A 133 4.87 6.13 -2.89
CA PHE A 133 4.48 4.76 -3.23
C PHE A 133 5.46 4.18 -4.24
N ARG A 134 6.43 3.39 -3.74
CA ARG A 134 7.37 2.59 -4.53
C ARG A 134 7.39 1.16 -3.95
N TRP A 135 7.31 0.16 -4.81
CA TRP A 135 7.46 -1.26 -4.48
C TRP A 135 8.57 -1.84 -5.35
N ASP A 136 9.37 -2.72 -4.75
CA ASP A 136 10.32 -3.64 -5.38
C ASP A 136 9.72 -5.05 -5.37
#